data_AF-A0A0R1RL23-F1
#
_entry.id   AF-A0A0R1RL23-F1
#
_cell.length_a   1.000
_cell.length_b   1.000
_cell.length_c   1.000
_cell.angle_alpha   90.00
_cell.angle_beta   90.00
_cell.angle_gamma   90.00
#
_symmetry.space_group_name_H-M   'P 1'
#
loop_
_entity.id
_entity.type
_entity.pdbx_description
1 polymer ?
#
loop_
_entity_poly.entity_id
_entity_poly.type
_entity_poly.pdbx_seq_one_letter_code
_entity_poly.pdbx_strand_id
1 'polypeptide(L)' 'MQDFLKYHRQQHRLTLSQVTDLLHAQYGVKISIASLARFEDSSKELTIPAKTFIALCDIYQLDLDSVATSWLATFKN' A
#
# COMPACT_ATOMS: atom_id res chain seq x y z
N MET A 1 0.50 1.32 12.91
CA MET A 1 0.62 0.78 11.54
C MET A 1 -0.68 0.82 10.73
N GLN A 2 -1.87 0.86 11.35
CA GLN A 2 -3.18 0.68 10.68
C GLN A 2 -3.63 1.81 9.73
N ASP A 3 -2.81 2.83 9.48
CA ASP A 3 -3.29 3.98 8.70
C ASP A 3 -2.28 4.51 7.69
N PHE A 4 -1.10 3.90 7.49
CA PHE A 4 -0.09 4.50 6.59
C PHE A 4 -0.55 4.52 5.11
N LEU A 5 -0.89 3.34 4.56
CA LEU A 5 -1.36 3.23 3.17
C LEU A 5 -2.69 3.98 2.97
N LYS A 6 -3.58 3.90 3.96
CA LYS A 6 -4.89 4.57 3.96
C LYS A 6 -4.74 6.09 4.00
N TYR A 7 -3.87 6.60 4.87
CA TYR A 7 -3.57 8.02 5.00
C TYR A 7 -3.08 8.58 3.67
N HIS A 8 -2.07 7.93 3.06
CA HIS A 8 -1.54 8.39 1.78
C HIS A 8 -2.58 8.32 0.66
N ARG A 9 -3.33 7.22 0.55
CA ARG A 9 -4.44 7.14 -0.43
C ARG A 9 -5.43 8.30 -0.28
N GLN A 10 -5.79 8.65 0.95
CA GLN A 10 -6.70 9.77 1.24
C GLN A 10 -6.08 11.13 0.93
N GLN A 11 -4.78 11.34 1.19
CA GLN A 11 -4.06 12.57 0.79
C GLN A 11 -4.12 12.78 -0.72
N HIS A 12 -3.98 11.69 -1.50
CA HIS A 12 -4.09 11.70 -2.95
C HIS A 12 -5.55 11.68 -3.47
N ARG A 13 -6.55 11.69 -2.58
CA ARG A 13 -7.99 11.61 -2.90
C ARG A 13 -8.35 10.41 -3.80
N LEU A 14 -7.62 9.30 -3.67
CA LEU A 14 -7.86 8.10 -4.45
C LEU A 14 -8.87 7.19 -3.74
N THR A 15 -9.74 6.55 -4.52
CA THR A 15 -10.58 5.45 -4.06
C THR A 15 -9.81 4.13 -4.11
N LEU A 16 -10.25 3.12 -3.37
CA LEU A 16 -9.65 1.78 -3.45
C LEU A 16 -9.72 1.21 -4.87
N SER A 17 -10.82 1.46 -5.60
CA SER A 17 -10.98 1.03 -6.99
C SER A 17 -9.92 1.65 -7.89
N GLN A 18 -9.72 2.97 -7.78
CA GLN A 18 -8.70 3.67 -8.58
C GLN A 18 -7.30 3.11 -8.31
N VAL A 19 -6.97 2.81 -7.04
CA VAL A 19 -5.67 2.22 -6.72
C VAL A 19 -5.55 0.81 -7.30
N THR A 20 -6.58 -0.04 -7.21
CA THR A 20 -6.54 -1.37 -7.83
C THR A 20 -6.43 -1.32 -9.35
N ASP A 21 -7.07 -0.33 -9.99
CA ASP A 21 -6.99 -0.11 -11.43
C ASP A 21 -5.59 0.35 -11.84
N LEU A 22 -4.98 1.28 -11.10
CA LEU A 22 -3.61 1.75 -11.33
C LEU A 22 -2.58 0.64 -11.13
N LEU A 23 -2.72 -0.16 -10.07
CA LEU A 23 -1.88 -1.31 -9.79
C LEU A 23 -1.90 -2.32 -10.95
N HIS A 24 -3.08 -2.58 -11.51
CA HIS A 24 -3.22 -3.48 -12.64
C HIS A 24 -2.68 -2.86 -13.94
N ALA A 25 -3.07 -1.63 -14.25
CA ALA A 25 -2.74 -0.96 -15.52
C ALA A 25 -1.25 -0.65 -15.66
N GLN A 26 -0.59 -0.21 -14.59
CA GLN A 26 0.81 0.26 -14.65
C GLN A 26 1.82 -0.81 -14.22
N TYR A 27 1.45 -1.69 -13.28
CA TYR A 27 2.40 -2.64 -12.68
C TYR A 27 2.03 -4.12 -12.93
N GLY A 28 0.88 -4.38 -13.57
CA GLY A 28 0.36 -5.73 -13.79
C GLY A 28 0.00 -6.45 -12.48
N VAL A 29 -0.21 -5.71 -11.39
CA VAL A 29 -0.53 -6.27 -10.07
C VAL A 29 -2.04 -6.46 -9.98
N LYS A 30 -2.47 -7.73 -9.94
CA LYS A 30 -3.89 -8.09 -9.76
C LYS A 30 -4.18 -8.29 -8.28
N ILE A 31 -4.89 -7.34 -7.69
CA ILE A 31 -5.35 -7.39 -6.30
C ILE A 31 -6.82 -6.99 -6.23
N SER A 32 -7.59 -7.65 -5.35
CA SER A 32 -8.98 -7.27 -5.13
C SER A 32 -9.09 -6.02 -4.24
N ILE A 33 -10.18 -5.26 -4.38
CA ILE A 33 -10.49 -4.11 -3.51
C ILE A 33 -10.53 -4.55 -2.04
N ALA A 34 -11.09 -5.73 -1.74
CA ALA A 34 -11.14 -6.27 -0.38
C ALA A 34 -9.73 -6.57 0.17
N SER A 35 -8.83 -7.10 -0.66
CA SER A 35 -7.44 -7.34 -0.28
C SER A 35 -6.70 -6.04 -0.01
N LEU A 36 -6.89 -5.01 -0.85
CA LEU A 36 -6.30 -3.68 -0.63
C LEU A 36 -6.86 -3.02 0.63
N ALA A 37 -8.17 -3.12 0.86
CA ALA A 37 -8.79 -2.63 2.10
C ALA A 37 -8.22 -3.33 3.34
N ARG A 38 -7.98 -4.65 3.27
CA ARG A 38 -7.35 -5.40 4.36
C ARG A 38 -5.89 -5.00 4.58
N PHE A 39 -5.15 -4.64 3.53
CA PHE A 39 -3.80 -4.07 3.66
C PHE A 39 -3.82 -2.69 4.31
N GLU A 40 -4.87 -1.90 4.08
CA GLU A 40 -5.07 -0.63 4.76
C GLU A 40 -5.48 -0.78 6.22
N ASP A 41 -6.23 -1.83 6.58
CA ASP A 41 -6.91 -1.93 7.88
C ASP A 41 -6.19 -2.86 8.89
N SER A 42 -5.38 -3.82 8.44
CA SER A 42 -4.82 -4.84 9.34
C SER A 42 -3.55 -4.37 10.07
N SER A 43 -3.58 -4.48 11.41
CA SER A 43 -2.41 -4.45 12.31
C SER A 43 -1.70 -5.79 12.43
N LYS A 44 -2.23 -6.86 11.82
CA LYS A 44 -1.70 -8.22 11.92
C LYS A 44 -1.28 -8.76 10.55
N GLU A 45 0.02 -9.03 10.43
CA GLU A 45 0.71 -9.90 9.46
C GLU A 45 -0.07 -10.25 8.19
N LEU A 46 -0.39 -9.25 7.38
CA LEU A 46 -0.63 -9.47 5.96
C LEU A 46 0.70 -9.23 5.26
N THR A 47 1.33 -10.32 4.81
CA THR A 47 2.51 -10.24 3.95
C THR A 47 2.10 -9.60 2.62
N ILE A 48 2.30 -8.30 2.50
CA ILE A 48 2.13 -7.59 1.23
C ILE A 48 3.29 -8.02 0.32
N PRO A 49 3.04 -8.54 -0.89
CA PRO A 49 4.10 -8.83 -1.82
C PRO A 49 4.95 -7.58 -2.10
N ALA A 50 6.28 -7.71 -2.09
CA ALA A 50 7.19 -6.57 -2.29
C ALA A 50 6.87 -5.78 -3.57
N LYS A 51 6.51 -6.45 -4.66
CA LYS A 51 6.09 -5.81 -5.92
C LYS A 51 4.84 -4.93 -5.73
N THR A 52 3.85 -5.40 -4.98
CA THR A 52 2.63 -4.63 -4.67
C THR A 52 2.97 -3.43 -3.79
N PHE A 53 3.84 -3.61 -2.79
CA PHE A 53 4.27 -2.54 -1.91
C PHE A 53 5.04 -1.43 -2.66
N ILE A 54 5.98 -1.80 -3.54
CA ILE A 54 6.73 -0.86 -4.38
C ILE A 54 5.77 -0.08 -5.28
N ALA A 55 4.83 -0.77 -5.94
CA ALA A 55 3.83 -0.13 -6.79
C ALA A 55 2.93 0.84 -6.00
N LEU A 56 2.54 0.50 -4.77
CA LEU A 56 1.80 1.41 -3.89
C LEU A 56 2.62 2.63 -3.50
N CYS A 57 3.92 2.47 -3.22
CA CYS A 57 4.79 3.60 -2.93
C CYS A 57 4.86 4.57 -4.12
N ASP A 58 5.01 4.05 -5.33
CA ASP A 58 5.06 4.87 -6.54
C ASP A 58 3.73 5.61 -6.81
N ILE A 59 2.59 4.91 -6.70
CA ILE A 59 1.24 5.51 -6.84
C ILE A 59 1.01 6.64 -5.82
N TYR A 60 1.53 6.48 -4.60
CA TYR A 60 1.40 7.46 -3.53
C TYR A 60 2.59 8.44 -3.48
N GLN A 61 3.46 8.44 -4.48
CA GLN A 61 4.64 9.32 -4.57
C GLN A 61 5.47 9.31 -3.28
N LEU A 62 5.65 8.10 -2.74
CA LEU A 62 6.38 7.86 -1.51
C LEU A 62 7.85 7.55 -1.81
N ASP A 63 8.72 8.17 -1.02
CA ASP A 63 10.12 7.78 -0.99
C ASP A 63 10.26 6.38 -0.36
N LEU A 64 10.63 5.42 -1.20
CA LEU A 64 10.80 4.02 -0.82
C LEU A 64 11.75 3.83 0.35
N ASP A 65 12.82 4.62 0.47
CA ASP A 65 13.80 4.48 1.56
C ASP A 65 13.23 4.97 2.89
N SER A 66 12.50 6.09 2.86
CA SER A 66 11.81 6.68 4.01
C SER A 66 10.69 5.77 4.53
N VAL A 67 9.93 5.18 3.61
CA VAL A 67 8.82 4.28 3.95
C VAL A 67 9.34 2.91 4.36
N ALA A 68 10.34 2.34 3.70
CA ALA A 68 10.92 1.06 4.09
C ALA A 68 11.48 1.11 5.51
N THR A 69 12.15 2.20 5.88
CA THR A 69 12.66 2.41 7.25
C THR A 69 11.52 2.44 8.28
N SER A 70 10.44 3.15 7.98
CA SER A 70 9.25 3.24 8.84
C SER A 70 8.45 1.92 8.89
N TRP A 71 8.36 1.22 7.78
CA TRP A 71 7.64 -0.05 7.61
C TRP A 71 8.40 -1.20 8.30
N LEU A 72 9.71 -1.31 8.11
CA LEU A 72 10.59 -2.27 8.79
C LEU A 72 10.65 -2.02 10.31
N ALA A 73 10.63 -0.76 10.75
CA ALA A 73 10.54 -0.43 12.17
C ALA A 73 9.22 -0.93 12.80
N THR A 74 8.17 -1.12 11.99
CA THR A 74 6.88 -1.59 12.48
C THR A 74 6.76 -3.12 12.52
N PHE A 75 7.62 -3.88 11.85
CA PHE A 75 7.69 -5.35 11.96
C PHE A 75 8.60 -5.86 13.09
N LYS A 76 9.36 -4.97 13.75
CA LYS A 76 10.30 -5.33 14.83
C LYS A 76 9.69 -5.34 16.25
N ASN A 77 8.37 -5.23 16.40
CA ASN A 77 7.67 -5.33 17.69
C ASN A 77 6.52 -6.34 17.63
#